data_AF-A0A7W7RU90-F1
#
_entry.id   AF-A0A7W7RU90-F1
#
_cell.length_a   1.000
_cell.length_b   1.000
_cell.length_c   1.000
_cell.angle_alpha   90.00
_cell.angle_beta   90.00
_cell.angle_gamma   90.00
#
_symmetry.space_group_name_H-M   'P 1'
#
loop_
_entity.id
_entity.type
_entity.pdbx_description
1 polymer ?
#
loop_
_entity_poly.entity_id
_entity_poly.type
_entity_poly.pdbx_seq_one_letter_code
_entity_poly.pdbx_strand_id
1 'polypeptide(L)'
;MQGPRGPQGLGASIAMAFQGSLTFIGAVSDDGATFIRDLRTSPRWSDISSLPNYPGGVASVALASMGNDIHVTVRSAGEIAYTRCTVQPTPGTPGNPAWPGNCTAFVNLTPPN
;
A
#
# COMPACT_ATOMS: atom_id res chain seq x y z
N MET A 1 8.49 -20.51 30.45
CA MET A 1 7.57 -19.42 30.79
C MET A 1 7.50 -18.46 29.61
N GLN A 2 6.29 -18.08 29.16
CA GLN A 2 6.09 -17.11 28.09
C GLN A 2 6.01 -15.71 28.71
N GLY A 3 6.69 -14.72 28.13
CA GLY A 3 6.70 -13.35 28.62
C GLY A 3 5.32 -12.67 28.49
N PRO A 4 5.10 -11.54 29.19
CA PRO A 4 3.87 -10.78 29.06
C PRO A 4 3.64 -10.37 27.61
N ARG A 5 2.38 -10.42 27.16
CA ARG A 5 1.98 -9.90 25.86
C ARG A 5 2.30 -8.39 25.84
N GLY A 6 3.01 -7.94 24.80
CA GLY A 6 3.29 -6.51 24.63
C GLY A 6 2.00 -5.67 24.50
N PRO A 7 2.08 -4.35 24.68
CA PRO A 7 0.93 -3.47 24.49
C PRO A 7 0.36 -3.61 23.07
N GLN A 8 -0.95 -3.43 22.93
CA GLN A 8 -1.58 -3.34 21.61
C GLN A 8 -0.93 -2.16 20.87
N GLY A 9 -0.34 -2.43 19.70
CA GLY A 9 0.19 -1.37 18.85
C GLY A 9 -0.95 -0.43 18.43
N LEU A 10 -0.63 0.86 18.28
CA LEU A 10 -1.43 1.77 17.45
C LEU A 10 -1.52 1.14 16.04
N GLY A 11 -2.58 1.41 15.28
CA GLY A 11 -2.95 0.74 14.03
C GLY A 11 -1.97 0.88 12.85
N ALA A 12 -0.67 0.90 13.11
CA ALA A 12 0.40 0.88 12.14
C ALA A 12 0.65 -0.55 11.65
N SER A 13 0.61 -0.71 10.34
CA SER A 13 0.91 -1.95 9.65
C SER A 13 2.00 -1.69 8.62
N ILE A 14 2.86 -2.69 8.42
CA ILE A 14 3.89 -2.65 7.39
C ILE A 14 3.79 -3.91 6.54
N ALA A 15 4.01 -3.76 5.24
CA ALA A 15 4.12 -4.84 4.29
C ALA A 15 5.29 -4.62 3.35
N MET A 16 5.77 -5.69 2.74
CA MET A 16 6.88 -5.65 1.80
C MET A 16 6.60 -6.54 0.62
N ALA A 17 6.98 -6.09 -0.57
CA ALA A 17 6.99 -6.90 -1.78
C ALA A 17 8.26 -6.65 -2.58
N PHE A 18 8.71 -7.70 -3.27
CA PHE A 18 9.88 -7.65 -4.14
C PHE A 18 9.46 -7.82 -5.60
N GLN A 19 10.11 -7.08 -6.49
CA GLN A 19 10.02 -7.27 -7.94
C GLN A 19 11.43 -7.29 -8.51
N GLY A 20 11.96 -8.50 -8.75
CA GLY A 20 13.39 -8.65 -9.04
C GLY A 20 14.23 -8.12 -7.87
N SER A 21 15.14 -7.18 -8.14
CA SER A 21 15.96 -6.51 -7.12
C SER A 21 15.29 -5.30 -6.47
N LEU A 22 14.09 -4.92 -6.93
CA LEU A 22 13.34 -3.80 -6.38
C LEU A 22 12.63 -4.22 -5.09
N THR A 23 12.65 -3.33 -4.10
CA THR A 23 11.93 -3.51 -2.83
C THR A 23 10.92 -2.40 -2.67
N PHE A 24 9.66 -2.78 -2.45
CA PHE A 24 8.57 -1.87 -2.13
C PHE A 24 8.11 -2.12 -0.70
N ILE A 25 7.86 -1.05 0.04
CA ILE A 25 7.38 -1.12 1.42
C ILE A 25 6.07 -0.36 1.51
N GLY A 26 5.02 -1.01 2.00
CA GLY A 26 3.75 -0.37 2.33
C GLY A 26 3.74 -0.08 3.82
N ALA A 27 3.31 1.10 4.23
CA ALA A 27 3.16 1.48 5.62
C ALA A 27 1.85 2.21 5.84
N VAL A 28 1.12 1.85 6.90
CA VAL A 28 -0.06 2.57 7.38
C VAL A 28 0.39 3.44 8.56
N SER A 29 0.11 4.74 8.50
CA SER A 29 0.34 5.68 9.59
C SER A 29 -0.82 5.66 10.61
N ASP A 30 -0.60 6.27 11.77
CA ASP A 30 -1.58 6.28 12.87
C ASP A 30 -2.91 6.97 12.52
N ASP A 31 -2.91 7.87 11.53
CA ASP A 31 -4.11 8.53 10.98
C ASP A 31 -4.83 7.71 9.89
N GLY A 32 -4.30 6.52 9.57
CA GLY A 32 -4.86 5.60 8.58
C GLY A 32 -4.48 5.93 7.13
N ALA A 33 -3.57 6.86 6.87
CA ALA A 33 -2.99 7.03 5.54
C ALA A 33 -2.07 5.85 5.18
N THR A 34 -2.05 5.45 3.90
CA THR A 34 -1.16 4.40 3.41
C THR A 34 -0.11 5.00 2.50
N PHE A 35 1.16 4.69 2.77
CA PHE A 35 2.30 5.12 1.98
C PHE A 35 2.97 3.92 1.33
N ILE A 36 3.38 4.09 0.07
CA ILE A 36 4.26 3.14 -0.62
C ILE A 36 5.64 3.76 -0.76
N ARG A 37 6.67 2.98 -0.40
CA ARG A 37 8.06 3.33 -0.59
C ARG A 37 8.58 2.76 -1.90
N ASP A 38 9.15 3.62 -2.73
CA ASP A 38 9.95 3.26 -3.90
C ASP A 38 11.30 3.98 -3.82
N LEU A 39 12.39 3.22 -3.81
CA LEU A 39 13.75 3.78 -3.70
C LEU A 39 14.20 4.55 -4.94
N ARG A 40 13.52 4.37 -6.07
CA ARG A 40 13.87 4.97 -7.36
C ARG A 40 13.28 6.37 -7.54
N THR A 41 12.35 6.78 -6.68
CA THR A 41 11.62 8.06 -6.82
C THR A 41 12.01 9.07 -5.75
N SER A 42 11.68 10.34 -6.01
CA SER A 42 11.81 11.45 -5.05
C SER A 42 10.49 12.24 -5.03
N PRO A 43 9.75 12.28 -3.90
CA PRO A 43 10.07 11.63 -2.62
C PRO A 43 10.03 10.09 -2.72
N ARG A 44 10.72 9.43 -1.77
CA ARG A 44 10.79 7.95 -1.70
C ARG A 44 9.53 7.32 -1.13
N TRP A 45 8.76 8.06 -0.35
CA TRP A 45 7.47 7.64 0.19
C TRP A 45 6.39 8.44 -0.49
N SER A 46 5.38 7.75 -1.02
CA SER A 46 4.26 8.35 -1.72
C SER A 46 2.97 7.95 -1.06
N ASP A 47 2.15 8.95 -0.72
CA ASP A 47 0.84 8.74 -0.12
C ASP A 47 -0.17 8.29 -1.18
N ILE A 48 -0.72 7.09 -1.01
CA ILE A 48 -1.74 6.53 -1.90
C ILE A 48 -3.16 6.68 -1.32
N SER A 49 -3.32 7.23 -0.11
CA SER A 49 -4.63 7.47 0.51
C SER A 49 -5.43 8.58 -0.18
N SER A 50 -4.77 9.40 -0.99
CA SER A 50 -5.40 10.41 -1.85
C SER A 50 -6.11 9.85 -3.08
N LEU A 51 -5.93 8.56 -3.38
CA LEU A 51 -6.56 7.92 -4.54
C LEU A 51 -8.08 7.82 -4.36
N PRO A 52 -8.86 7.86 -5.46
CA PRO A 52 -10.30 7.71 -5.38
C PRO A 52 -10.70 6.39 -4.68
N ASN A 53 -11.76 6.47 -3.87
CA ASN A 53 -12.35 5.37 -3.11
C ASN A 53 -11.44 4.74 -2.04
N TYR A 54 -10.38 5.43 -1.59
CA TYR A 54 -9.61 4.94 -0.46
C TYR A 54 -10.50 4.82 0.79
N PRO A 55 -10.51 3.66 1.48
CA PRO A 55 -11.37 3.47 2.64
C PRO A 55 -10.87 4.28 3.84
N GLY A 56 -11.79 4.84 4.61
CA GLY A 56 -11.45 5.53 5.86
C GLY A 56 -11.00 4.56 6.96
N GLY A 57 -10.05 4.98 7.80
CA GLY A 57 -9.63 4.23 8.98
C GLY A 57 -8.93 2.91 8.65
N VAL A 58 -8.09 2.89 7.62
CA VAL A 58 -7.22 1.75 7.33
C VAL A 58 -6.31 1.47 8.53
N ALA A 59 -6.17 0.20 8.88
CA ALA A 59 -5.30 -0.27 9.95
C ALA A 59 -4.33 -1.36 9.47
N SER A 60 -4.46 -1.84 8.23
CA SER A 60 -3.57 -2.86 7.68
C SER A 60 -3.37 -2.72 6.19
N VAL A 61 -2.15 -3.04 5.75
CA VAL A 61 -1.76 -3.09 4.34
C VAL A 61 -1.09 -4.43 4.04
N ALA A 62 -1.32 -4.94 2.84
CA ALA A 62 -0.63 -6.09 2.24
C ALA A 62 -0.16 -5.74 0.83
N LEU A 63 1.01 -6.24 0.45
CA LEU A 63 1.60 -6.04 -0.87
C LEU A 63 1.84 -7.38 -1.57
N ALA A 64 1.64 -7.42 -2.88
CA ALA A 64 2.09 -8.50 -3.73
C ALA A 64 2.67 -7.92 -5.03
N SER A 65 3.67 -8.58 -5.61
CA SER A 65 4.17 -8.23 -6.94
C SER A 65 3.61 -9.19 -7.98
N MET A 66 3.14 -8.65 -9.10
CA MET A 66 2.68 -9.44 -10.24
C MET A 66 2.96 -8.67 -11.53
N GLY A 67 3.66 -9.30 -12.49
CA GLY A 67 4.04 -8.63 -13.73
C GLY A 67 4.80 -7.33 -13.47
N ASN A 68 4.33 -6.23 -14.04
CA ASN A 68 4.89 -4.89 -13.89
C ASN A 68 4.33 -4.12 -12.69
N ASP A 69 3.50 -4.75 -11.88
CA ASP A 69 2.65 -4.07 -10.90
C ASP A 69 3.00 -4.47 -9.46
N ILE A 70 2.73 -3.54 -8.54
CA ILE A 70 2.51 -3.86 -7.14
C ILE A 70 1.02 -3.76 -6.85
N HIS A 71 0.50 -4.85 -6.29
CA HIS A 71 -0.87 -5.02 -5.87
C HIS A 71 -0.94 -4.64 -4.39
N VAL A 72 -1.75 -3.63 -4.06
CA VAL A 72 -1.91 -3.11 -2.71
C VAL A 72 -3.30 -3.45 -2.23
N THR A 73 -3.39 -4.19 -1.12
CA THR A 73 -4.65 -4.43 -0.42
C THR A 73 -4.59 -3.76 0.94
N VAL A 74 -5.63 -3.01 1.29
CA VAL A 74 -5.77 -2.36 2.58
C VAL A 74 -7.00 -2.87 3.29
N ARG A 75 -6.99 -2.84 4.63
CA ARG A 75 -8.12 -3.24 5.45
C ARG A 75 -8.43 -2.18 6.50
N SER A 76 -9.69 -1.77 6.54
CA SER A 76 -10.31 -1.03 7.64
C SER A 76 -11.19 -1.97 8.48
N ALA A 77 -11.95 -1.44 9.44
CA ALA A 77 -12.78 -2.26 10.34
C ALA A 77 -13.83 -3.12 9.61
N GLY A 78 -14.35 -2.66 8.47
CA GLY A 78 -15.42 -3.33 7.72
C GLY A 78 -15.20 -3.40 6.21
N GLU A 79 -14.07 -2.91 5.71
CA GLU A 79 -13.79 -2.90 4.28
C GLU A 79 -12.39 -3.46 3.99
N ILE A 80 -12.32 -4.31 2.98
CA ILE A 80 -11.07 -4.67 2.30
C ILE A 80 -11.10 -3.98 0.95
N ALA A 81 -10.12 -3.12 0.67
CA ALA A 81 -10.03 -2.42 -0.60
C ALA A 81 -8.70 -2.71 -1.28
N TYR A 82 -8.69 -2.62 -2.60
CA TYR A 82 -7.55 -2.96 -3.44
C TYR A 82 -7.26 -1.87 -4.46
N THR A 83 -5.97 -1.60 -4.69
CA THR A 83 -5.49 -0.84 -5.84
C THR A 83 -4.30 -1.54 -6.48
N ARG A 84 -4.08 -1.26 -7.76
CA ARG A 84 -2.93 -1.72 -8.52
C ARG A 84 -2.08 -0.55 -8.95
N CYS A 85 -0.78 -0.63 -8.71
CA CYS A 85 0.16 0.42 -9.09
C CYS A 85 1.20 -0.12 -10.08
N THR A 86 1.27 0.48 -11.27
CA THR A 86 2.26 0.13 -12.28
C THR A 86 3.63 0.65 -11.86
N VAL A 87 4.62 -0.22 -11.70
CA VAL A 87 5.96 0.15 -11.20
C VAL A 87 7.09 -0.09 -12.21
N GLN A 88 6.74 -0.61 -13.40
CA GLN A 88 7.64 -0.69 -14.56
C GLN A 88 7.00 -0.09 -15.82
N PRO A 89 7.70 0.84 -16.53
CA PRO A 89 9.00 1.43 -16.18
C PRO A 89 8.92 2.25 -14.87
N THR A 90 10.03 2.78 -14.36
CA THR A 90 10.03 3.52 -13.08
C THR A 90 8.94 4.61 -13.06
N PRO A 91 8.11 4.71 -12.02
CA PRO A 91 7.09 5.76 -11.91
C PRO A 91 7.68 7.17 -12.08
N GLY A 92 7.01 8.02 -12.84
CA GLY A 92 7.48 9.37 -13.19
C GLY A 92 8.43 9.43 -14.39
N THR A 93 8.68 8.31 -15.07
CA THR A 93 9.40 8.26 -16.35
C THR A 93 8.43 8.19 -17.54
N PRO A 94 8.85 8.46 -18.78
CA PRO A 94 7.97 8.39 -19.95
C PRO A 94 7.20 7.06 -20.02
N GLY A 95 5.87 7.14 -20.15
CA GLY A 95 5.00 5.96 -20.21
C GLY A 95 4.56 5.38 -18.85
N ASN A 96 5.00 5.94 -17.71
CA ASN A 96 4.45 5.61 -16.39
C ASN A 96 4.28 6.88 -15.53
N PRO A 97 3.05 7.27 -15.17
CA PRO A 97 2.80 8.42 -14.30
C PRO A 97 3.61 8.38 -12.99
N ALA A 98 3.84 9.55 -12.38
CA ALA A 98 4.44 9.61 -11.06
C ALA A 98 3.45 9.10 -10.00
N TRP A 99 3.96 8.61 -8.87
CA TRP A 99 3.13 8.29 -7.71
C TRP A 99 2.34 9.52 -7.22
N PRO A 100 1.11 9.33 -6.71
CA PRO A 100 0.33 8.08 -6.71
C PRO A 100 -0.44 7.82 -8.04
N GLY A 101 -0.29 8.69 -9.05
CA GLY A 101 -1.02 8.61 -10.32
C GLY A 101 -0.72 7.37 -11.19
N ASN A 102 0.29 6.58 -10.84
CA ASN A 102 0.52 5.25 -11.45
C ASN A 102 -0.38 4.15 -10.88
N CYS A 103 -1.21 4.47 -9.89
CA CYS A 103 -2.17 3.56 -9.28
C CYS A 103 -3.58 3.73 -9.85
N THR A 104 -4.36 2.65 -9.81
CA THR A 104 -5.80 2.72 -10.09
C THR A 104 -6.57 3.30 -8.89
N ALA A 105 -7.84 3.67 -9.11
CA ALA A 105 -8.76 3.86 -8.00
C ALA A 105 -8.87 2.58 -7.14
N PHE A 106 -9.22 2.74 -5.87
CA PHE A 106 -9.51 1.59 -5.01
C PHE A 106 -10.84 0.93 -5.40
N VAL A 107 -10.86 -0.39 -5.30
CA VAL A 107 -12.06 -1.22 -5.45
C VAL A 107 -12.28 -2.04 -4.19
N ASN A 108 -13.54 -2.17 -3.78
CA ASN A 108 -13.93 -2.92 -2.59
C ASN A 108 -13.94 -4.42 -2.90
N LEU A 109 -13.19 -5.21 -2.12
CA LEU A 109 -13.07 -6.66 -2.19
C LEU A 109 -13.63 -7.36 -0.94
N THR A 110 -14.45 -6.66 -0.15
CA THR A 110 -15.03 -7.22 1.06
C THR A 110 -15.90 -8.42 0.72
N PRO A 111 -15.66 -9.61 1.32
CA PRO A 111 -16.49 -10.78 1.09
C PRO A 111 -17.96 -10.50 1.39
N PRO A 112 -18.91 -11.10 0.65
CA PRO A 112 -20.31 -11.07 1.04
C PRO A 112 -20.48 -11.78 2.39
N ASN A 113 -21.40 -11.26 3.21
CA ASN A 113 -21.82 -11.88 4.47
C ASN A 113 -22.62 -13.17 4.22
#